data_AF-A0ABD5NVR8-F1
#
_entry.id   AF-A0ABD5NVR8-F1
#
_cell.length_a   1.000
_cell.length_b   1.000
_cell.length_c   1.000
_cell.angle_alpha   90.00
_cell.angle_beta   90.00
_cell.angle_gamma   90.00
#
_symmetry.space_group_name_H-M   'P 1'
#
loop_
_entity.id
_entity.type
_entity.pdbx_description
1 polymer ?
#
loop_
_entity_poly.entity_id
_entity_poly.type
_entity_poly.pdbx_seq_one_letter_code
_entity_poly.pdbx_strand_id
1 'polypeptide(L)'
;MIAIVGAKGGCGKTTTTIGLADAFTRAGRPTVAVDADRQLPNLHLLADVDRKPTIATIDDESDVTDLARRTVPGTEATVGVVPAPTESETVDFGRRLRRLESASVETVLDCPSGVGPHVTEPLEFADVAVVVTTGTDRSVAAARKTVDVARRLGVPVGGTIVTRTDTATVPRSIEKRLDVSVIETVPETPSPLEAESARAAYDGVAAALKAKSYQRRAGITHNRMVGRLETGIDVLDRKLDGGLPPGCVVAYTAEPASQSELLLYELTAARGTLYLSTQRSDSAIRTAIDESMAEVGSPTVRQVNSEQPLEETRRLIGALPDGANLIVDPMDVLERTDRGEYVDFLNDLKERMLETRSIAILHCLKGDDEPANRSTTLHLADAVFDLRTAVNATELENHLTIPKYRRGGAPTEAIKLELSERVEIDTSRDIA
;
A
#
# COMPACT_ATOMS: atom_id res chain seq x y z
N MET A 1 -8.32 -3.03 4.44
CA MET A 1 -9.08 -4.15 3.84
C MET A 1 -8.27 -5.44 3.88
N ILE A 2 -8.93 -6.53 4.24
CA ILE A 2 -8.36 -7.87 4.30
C ILE A 2 -9.04 -8.72 3.21
N ALA A 3 -8.28 -9.19 2.22
CA ALA A 3 -8.80 -10.06 1.17
C ALA A 3 -8.73 -11.53 1.59
N ILE A 4 -9.88 -12.21 1.55
CA ILE A 4 -9.98 -13.64 1.81
C ILE A 4 -9.92 -14.38 0.48
N VAL A 5 -8.78 -14.96 0.18
CA VAL A 5 -8.49 -15.58 -1.12
C VAL A 5 -8.28 -17.07 -1.01
N GLY A 6 -8.51 -17.80 -2.10
CA GLY A 6 -8.34 -19.25 -2.11
C GLY A 6 -8.68 -19.85 -3.47
N ALA A 7 -7.83 -20.75 -3.93
CA ALA A 7 -7.86 -21.23 -5.30
C ALA A 7 -9.04 -22.15 -5.65
N LYS A 8 -9.74 -22.70 -4.66
CA LYS A 8 -10.86 -23.65 -4.88
C LYS A 8 -12.17 -23.13 -4.31
N GLY A 9 -13.25 -23.41 -5.04
CA GLY A 9 -14.60 -23.35 -4.49
C GLY A 9 -14.73 -24.35 -3.33
N GLY A 10 -15.38 -23.94 -2.25
CA GLY A 10 -15.61 -24.80 -1.08
C GLY A 10 -14.43 -24.98 -0.12
N CYS A 11 -13.32 -24.23 -0.25
CA CYS A 11 -12.29 -24.22 0.80
C CYS A 11 -12.67 -23.41 2.05
N GLY A 12 -13.84 -22.74 2.05
CA GLY A 12 -14.37 -22.01 3.21
C GLY A 12 -14.08 -20.51 3.23
N LYS A 13 -13.81 -19.86 2.08
CA LYS A 13 -13.58 -18.39 1.99
C LYS A 13 -14.74 -17.59 2.56
N THR A 14 -15.95 -17.71 2.02
CA THR A 14 -17.14 -16.99 2.50
C THR A 14 -17.40 -17.20 3.99
N THR A 15 -17.25 -18.44 4.47
CA THR A 15 -17.36 -18.77 5.90
C THR A 15 -16.28 -18.08 6.73
N THR A 16 -15.05 -18.06 6.23
CA THR A 16 -13.92 -17.36 6.85
C THR A 16 -14.13 -15.85 6.86
N THR A 17 -14.66 -15.27 5.77
CA THR A 17 -14.99 -13.85 5.67
C THR A 17 -15.96 -13.44 6.77
N ILE A 18 -17.07 -14.16 6.95
CA ILE A 18 -18.05 -13.87 7.99
C ILE A 18 -17.46 -14.13 9.38
N GLY A 19 -16.83 -15.29 9.59
CA GLY A 19 -16.28 -15.66 10.89
C GLY A 19 -15.21 -14.68 11.38
N LEU A 20 -14.37 -14.18 10.46
CA LEU A 20 -13.37 -13.16 10.76
C LEU A 20 -13.99 -11.78 10.97
N ALA A 21 -15.03 -11.42 10.21
CA ALA A 21 -15.74 -10.16 10.41
C ALA A 21 -16.47 -10.11 11.77
N ASP A 22 -17.09 -11.23 12.16
CA ASP A 22 -17.68 -11.42 13.48
C ASP A 22 -16.60 -11.30 14.57
N ALA A 23 -15.40 -11.86 14.36
CA ALA A 23 -14.27 -11.78 15.29
C ALA A 23 -13.75 -10.35 15.48
N PHE A 24 -13.58 -9.58 14.40
CA PHE A 24 -13.20 -8.17 14.51
C PHE A 24 -14.26 -7.34 15.22
N THR A 25 -15.54 -7.64 14.98
CA THR A 25 -16.67 -6.97 15.65
C THR A 25 -16.70 -7.28 17.15
N ARG A 26 -16.51 -8.55 17.54
CA ARG A 26 -16.33 -8.92 18.97
C ARG A 26 -15.14 -8.22 19.60
N ALA A 27 -14.08 -7.98 18.84
CA ALA A 27 -12.91 -7.22 19.28
C ALA A 27 -13.14 -5.69 19.30
N GLY A 28 -14.38 -5.22 19.13
CA GLY A 28 -14.77 -3.81 19.23
C GLY A 28 -14.46 -2.98 17.99
N ARG A 29 -14.25 -3.60 16.82
CA ARG A 29 -13.98 -2.90 15.57
C ARG A 29 -15.23 -2.83 14.69
N PRO A 30 -15.68 -1.62 14.29
CA PRO A 30 -16.69 -1.50 13.23
C PRO A 30 -16.21 -2.25 12.00
N THR A 31 -16.99 -3.23 11.54
CA THR A 31 -16.54 -4.17 10.50
C THR A 31 -17.62 -4.37 9.45
N VAL A 32 -17.18 -4.48 8.20
CA VAL A 32 -18.02 -4.77 7.04
C VAL A 32 -17.44 -5.96 6.27
N ALA A 33 -18.26 -6.96 6.01
CA ALA A 33 -17.95 -8.06 5.10
C ALA A 33 -18.51 -7.73 3.71
N VAL A 34 -17.68 -7.81 2.67
CA VAL A 34 -18.03 -7.42 1.31
C VAL A 34 -17.86 -8.61 0.39
N ASP A 35 -18.90 -8.90 -0.40
CA ASP A 35 -18.86 -9.95 -1.39
C ASP A 35 -18.23 -9.40 -2.68
N ALA A 36 -17.02 -9.86 -2.98
CA ALA A 36 -16.31 -9.52 -4.21
C ALA A 36 -16.45 -10.61 -5.30
N ASP A 37 -17.12 -11.73 -4.99
CA ASP A 37 -17.44 -12.75 -6.00
C ASP A 37 -18.70 -12.35 -6.77
N ARG A 38 -18.50 -11.54 -7.81
CA ARG A 38 -19.59 -11.10 -8.70
C ARG A 38 -20.17 -12.23 -9.53
N GLN A 39 -19.47 -13.36 -9.67
CA GLN A 39 -19.90 -14.48 -10.50
C GLN A 39 -20.80 -15.43 -9.73
N LEU A 40 -20.46 -15.69 -8.47
CA LEU A 40 -21.22 -16.56 -7.58
C LEU A 40 -21.35 -15.90 -6.19
N PRO A 41 -22.18 -14.85 -6.06
CA PRO A 41 -22.35 -14.14 -4.79
C PRO A 41 -23.00 -15.06 -3.76
N ASN A 42 -22.29 -15.36 -2.68
CA ASN A 42 -22.73 -16.30 -1.64
C ASN A 42 -22.70 -15.70 -0.23
N LEU A 43 -22.15 -14.49 -0.05
CA LEU A 43 -21.97 -13.91 1.26
C LEU A 43 -23.30 -13.65 1.97
N HIS A 44 -24.25 -13.05 1.26
CA HIS A 44 -25.58 -12.73 1.79
C HIS A 44 -26.36 -13.97 2.25
N LEU A 45 -26.24 -15.09 1.52
CA LEU A 45 -26.87 -16.36 1.86
C LEU A 45 -26.29 -16.92 3.16
N LEU A 46 -24.96 -16.94 3.28
CA LEU A 46 -24.31 -17.49 4.48
C LEU A 46 -24.43 -16.54 5.69
N ALA A 47 -24.55 -15.24 5.43
CA ALA A 47 -24.80 -14.23 6.45
C ALA A 47 -26.27 -14.17 6.90
N ASP A 48 -27.18 -14.85 6.19
CA ASP A 48 -28.63 -14.81 6.41
C ASP A 48 -29.19 -13.39 6.38
N VAL A 49 -28.83 -12.65 5.32
CA VAL A 49 -29.30 -11.28 5.08
C VAL A 49 -29.86 -11.12 3.68
N ASP A 50 -30.63 -10.06 3.48
CA ASP A 50 -31.20 -9.74 2.16
C ASP A 50 -30.11 -9.52 1.10
N ARG A 51 -30.43 -9.90 -0.15
CA ARG A 51 -29.56 -9.72 -1.31
C ARG A 51 -29.29 -8.25 -1.65
N LYS A 52 -30.14 -7.33 -1.17
CA LYS A 52 -30.08 -5.88 -1.38
C LYS A 52 -30.13 -5.17 -0.01
N PRO A 53 -29.52 -3.98 0.13
CA PRO A 53 -28.76 -3.21 -0.86
C PRO A 53 -27.47 -3.91 -1.31
N THR A 54 -27.00 -3.66 -2.53
CA THR A 54 -25.71 -4.18 -3.03
C THR A 54 -24.64 -3.11 -2.97
N ILE A 55 -23.37 -3.49 -3.17
CA ILE A 55 -22.27 -2.51 -3.30
C ILE A 55 -22.54 -1.44 -4.38
N ALA A 56 -23.37 -1.73 -5.39
CA ALA A 56 -23.71 -0.78 -6.45
C ALA A 56 -24.51 0.43 -5.93
N THR A 57 -25.31 0.20 -4.88
CA THR A 57 -26.20 1.20 -4.27
C THR A 57 -25.49 2.12 -3.27
N ILE A 58 -24.24 1.82 -2.90
CA ILE A 58 -23.44 2.68 -2.01
C ILE A 58 -22.94 3.89 -2.80
N ASP A 59 -23.62 5.02 -2.70
CA ASP A 59 -23.18 6.29 -3.28
C ASP A 59 -22.33 7.12 -2.30
N ASP A 60 -21.98 8.35 -2.69
CA ASP A 60 -21.08 9.20 -1.89
C ASP A 60 -21.78 9.75 -0.63
N GLU A 61 -23.11 9.78 -0.60
CA GLU A 61 -23.94 10.25 0.52
C GLU A 61 -24.41 9.08 1.42
N SER A 62 -24.28 7.83 0.94
CA SER A 62 -24.71 6.64 1.65
C SER A 62 -23.91 6.42 2.94
N ASP A 63 -24.62 6.27 4.05
CA ASP A 63 -24.02 5.79 5.28
C ASP A 63 -23.75 4.28 5.15
N VAL A 64 -22.48 3.90 5.30
CA VAL A 64 -22.04 2.50 5.31
C VAL A 64 -22.66 1.73 6.49
N THR A 65 -23.31 2.41 7.44
CA THR A 65 -24.09 1.77 8.50
C THR A 65 -25.52 1.37 8.09
N ASP A 66 -26.05 1.86 6.96
CA ASP A 66 -27.36 1.45 6.40
C ASP A 66 -27.31 0.17 5.54
N LEU A 67 -26.16 -0.51 5.57
CA LEU A 67 -25.97 -1.82 4.96
C LEU A 67 -26.81 -2.90 5.65
N ALA A 68 -27.02 -4.02 4.95
CA ALA A 68 -27.60 -5.21 5.56
C ALA A 68 -26.78 -5.61 6.80
N ARG A 69 -27.46 -5.91 7.92
CA ARG A 69 -26.79 -6.18 9.19
C ARG A 69 -26.99 -7.62 9.61
N ARG A 70 -25.88 -8.29 9.95
CA ARG A 70 -25.88 -9.60 10.58
C ARG A 70 -25.59 -9.45 12.07
N THR A 71 -26.40 -10.05 12.93
CA THR A 71 -26.11 -10.11 14.38
C THR A 71 -25.00 -11.13 14.64
N VAL A 72 -23.97 -10.72 15.38
CA VAL A 72 -22.87 -11.60 15.75
C VAL A 72 -23.36 -12.61 16.80
N PRO A 73 -23.23 -13.93 16.56
CA PRO A 73 -23.71 -14.95 17.49
C PRO A 73 -23.23 -14.77 18.93
N GLY A 74 -24.20 -14.75 19.86
CA GLY A 74 -23.94 -14.59 21.29
C GLY A 74 -23.67 -13.16 21.74
N THR A 75 -23.96 -12.13 20.92
CA THR A 75 -23.78 -10.71 21.27
C THR A 75 -24.91 -9.85 20.67
N GLU A 76 -24.99 -8.58 21.09
CA GLU A 76 -25.87 -7.57 20.48
C GLU A 76 -25.19 -6.80 19.32
N ALA A 77 -23.91 -7.08 19.04
CA ALA A 77 -23.16 -6.38 18.01
C ALA A 77 -23.54 -6.87 16.60
N THR A 78 -23.40 -5.98 15.62
CA THR A 78 -23.74 -6.29 14.21
C THR A 78 -22.57 -6.06 13.28
N VAL A 79 -22.43 -6.95 12.29
CA VAL A 79 -21.53 -6.79 11.15
C VAL A 79 -22.31 -6.24 9.96
N GLY A 80 -21.76 -5.25 9.27
CA GLY A 80 -22.30 -4.81 7.98
C GLY A 80 -21.97 -5.84 6.90
N VAL A 81 -22.94 -6.18 6.06
CA VAL A 81 -22.77 -7.13 4.95
C VAL A 81 -23.10 -6.40 3.67
N VAL A 82 -22.18 -6.43 2.71
CA VAL A 82 -22.32 -5.83 1.39
C VAL A 82 -22.35 -6.93 0.34
N PRO A 83 -23.54 -7.31 -0.14
CA PRO A 83 -23.69 -8.19 -1.28
C PRO A 83 -23.05 -7.61 -2.55
N ALA A 84 -22.52 -8.49 -3.41
CA ALA A 84 -21.94 -8.13 -4.70
C ALA A 84 -23.01 -7.50 -5.62
N PRO A 85 -22.66 -6.80 -6.70
CA PRO A 85 -23.64 -6.34 -7.68
C PRO A 85 -24.48 -7.50 -8.26
N THR A 86 -25.73 -7.22 -8.61
CA THR A 86 -26.57 -8.12 -9.42
C THR A 86 -26.20 -8.00 -10.89
N GLU A 87 -26.59 -8.98 -11.72
CA GLU A 87 -26.31 -8.98 -13.17
C GLU A 87 -26.86 -7.73 -13.89
N SER A 88 -27.91 -7.12 -13.34
CA SER A 88 -28.53 -5.90 -13.87
C SER A 88 -27.88 -4.59 -13.41
N GLU A 89 -26.92 -4.66 -12.49
CA GLU A 89 -26.28 -3.48 -11.89
C GLU A 89 -24.89 -3.24 -12.51
N THR A 90 -24.75 -2.14 -13.24
CA THR A 90 -23.45 -1.65 -13.69
C THR A 90 -22.80 -0.83 -12.59
N VAL A 91 -21.61 -1.23 -12.14
CA VAL A 91 -20.87 -0.51 -11.10
C VAL A 91 -19.38 -0.46 -11.42
N ASP A 92 -18.76 0.67 -11.13
CA ASP A 92 -17.30 0.76 -10.96
C ASP A 92 -16.96 0.18 -9.58
N PHE A 93 -16.66 -1.12 -9.56
CA PHE A 93 -16.42 -1.87 -8.34
C PHE A 93 -15.23 -1.30 -7.54
N GLY A 94 -14.16 -0.88 -8.23
CA GLY A 94 -13.00 -0.25 -7.62
C GLY A 94 -13.29 1.09 -6.95
N ARG A 95 -14.10 1.95 -7.58
CA ARG A 95 -14.56 3.21 -6.95
C ARG A 95 -15.34 2.94 -5.67
N ARG A 96 -16.19 1.91 -5.64
CA ARG A 96 -16.97 1.55 -4.44
C ARG A 96 -16.09 0.99 -3.33
N LEU A 97 -15.11 0.14 -3.65
CA LEU A 97 -14.15 -0.35 -2.66
C LEU A 97 -13.36 0.81 -2.04
N ARG A 98 -12.82 1.74 -2.84
CA ARG A 98 -12.13 2.95 -2.31
C ARG A 98 -13.00 3.78 -1.38
N ARG A 99 -14.32 3.81 -1.58
CA ARG A 99 -15.25 4.51 -0.65
C ARG A 99 -15.28 3.82 0.72
N LEU A 100 -15.33 2.49 0.76
CA LEU A 100 -15.32 1.72 2.01
C LEU A 100 -14.02 1.94 2.80
N GLU A 101 -12.90 2.14 2.11
CA GLU A 101 -11.62 2.49 2.72
C GLU A 101 -11.70 3.81 3.54
N SER A 102 -12.43 4.79 3.01
CA SER A 102 -12.59 6.10 3.65
C SER A 102 -13.50 6.11 4.89
N ALA A 103 -14.24 5.02 5.15
CA ALA A 103 -15.32 4.98 6.14
C ALA A 103 -14.90 4.55 7.56
N SER A 104 -13.60 4.43 7.85
CA SER A 104 -13.08 4.02 9.18
C SER A 104 -13.62 2.68 9.72
N VAL A 105 -13.98 1.75 8.83
CA VAL A 105 -14.42 0.38 9.15
C VAL A 105 -13.34 -0.62 8.74
N GLU A 106 -13.25 -1.74 9.45
CA GLU A 106 -12.47 -2.90 8.99
C GLU A 106 -13.25 -3.59 7.87
N THR A 107 -12.65 -3.77 6.69
CA THR A 107 -13.32 -4.38 5.54
C THR A 107 -12.74 -5.75 5.27
N VAL A 108 -13.56 -6.79 5.30
CA VAL A 108 -13.19 -8.17 4.95
C VAL A 108 -13.81 -8.52 3.60
N LEU A 109 -12.98 -8.73 2.58
CA LEU A 109 -13.40 -9.00 1.21
C LEU A 109 -13.47 -10.51 0.96
N ASP A 110 -14.65 -11.02 0.60
CA ASP A 110 -14.83 -12.39 0.12
C ASP A 110 -14.48 -12.45 -1.36
N CYS A 111 -13.26 -12.89 -1.68
CA CYS A 111 -12.78 -12.91 -3.06
C CYS A 111 -13.28 -14.15 -3.81
N PRO A 112 -13.47 -14.05 -5.14
CA PRO A 112 -13.82 -15.19 -5.95
C PRO A 112 -12.73 -16.27 -5.90
N SER A 113 -13.12 -17.49 -6.29
CA SER A 113 -12.19 -18.62 -6.34
C SER A 113 -11.28 -18.54 -7.57
N GLY A 114 -10.03 -18.96 -7.42
CA GLY A 114 -9.12 -19.18 -8.55
C GLY A 114 -7.92 -18.23 -8.58
N VAL A 115 -7.45 -17.93 -9.79
CA VAL A 115 -6.23 -17.12 -10.06
C VAL A 115 -6.38 -16.20 -11.28
N GLY A 116 -7.62 -16.02 -11.76
CA GLY A 116 -7.92 -15.22 -12.94
C GLY A 116 -8.26 -13.76 -12.61
N PRO A 117 -8.63 -12.95 -13.63
CA PRO A 117 -8.88 -11.51 -13.49
C PRO A 117 -9.92 -11.14 -12.41
N HIS A 118 -10.91 -12.00 -12.19
CA HIS A 118 -11.93 -11.77 -11.15
C HIS A 118 -11.34 -11.80 -9.73
N VAL A 119 -10.23 -12.50 -9.52
CA VAL A 119 -9.52 -12.57 -8.23
C VAL A 119 -8.55 -11.41 -8.06
N THR A 120 -7.92 -10.95 -9.16
CA THR A 120 -6.92 -9.87 -9.11
C THR A 120 -7.56 -8.52 -8.81
N GLU A 121 -8.73 -8.22 -9.39
CA GLU A 121 -9.45 -6.95 -9.17
C GLU A 121 -9.68 -6.63 -7.68
N PRO A 122 -10.30 -7.49 -6.84
CA PRO A 122 -10.45 -7.20 -5.41
C PRO A 122 -9.14 -7.29 -4.62
N LEU A 123 -8.16 -8.07 -5.09
CA LEU A 123 -6.85 -8.17 -4.46
C LEU A 123 -6.06 -6.85 -4.55
N GLU A 124 -6.16 -6.13 -5.67
CA GLU A 124 -5.48 -4.84 -5.88
C GLU A 124 -5.89 -3.76 -4.86
N PHE A 125 -7.03 -3.91 -4.18
CA PHE A 125 -7.52 -2.99 -3.14
C PHE A 125 -7.24 -3.48 -1.71
N ALA A 126 -6.58 -4.64 -1.55
CA ALA A 126 -6.37 -5.24 -0.24
C ALA A 126 -5.04 -4.80 0.40
N ASP A 127 -5.08 -4.40 1.68
CA ASP A 127 -3.85 -4.15 2.46
C ASP A 127 -3.09 -5.44 2.75
N VAL A 128 -3.83 -6.54 2.85
CA VAL A 128 -3.31 -7.86 3.18
C VAL A 128 -4.23 -8.94 2.65
N ALA A 129 -3.64 -9.99 2.08
CA ALA A 129 -4.33 -11.21 1.69
C ALA A 129 -4.20 -12.29 2.77
N VAL A 130 -5.31 -12.98 3.05
CA VAL A 130 -5.38 -14.18 3.88
C VAL A 130 -5.78 -15.35 3.00
N VAL A 131 -4.92 -16.36 2.94
CA VAL A 131 -5.11 -17.50 2.05
C VAL A 131 -5.86 -18.60 2.77
N VAL A 132 -7.00 -19.02 2.23
CA VAL A 132 -7.83 -20.09 2.78
C VAL A 132 -7.65 -21.36 1.96
N THR A 133 -7.28 -22.44 2.63
CA THR A 133 -7.09 -23.76 2.02
C THR A 133 -7.57 -24.88 2.93
N THR A 134 -7.68 -26.09 2.39
CA THR A 134 -7.91 -27.31 3.19
C THR A 134 -6.60 -28.09 3.30
N GLY A 135 -6.50 -29.02 4.25
CA GLY A 135 -5.30 -29.84 4.44
C GLY A 135 -4.93 -30.78 3.27
N THR A 136 -5.76 -30.87 2.23
CA THR A 136 -5.51 -31.76 1.09
C THR A 136 -4.40 -31.25 0.17
N ASP A 137 -3.56 -32.16 -0.34
CA ASP A 137 -2.43 -31.79 -1.20
C ASP A 137 -2.82 -30.96 -2.41
N ARG A 138 -3.97 -31.28 -3.02
CA ARG A 138 -4.49 -30.55 -4.17
C ARG A 138 -4.95 -29.14 -3.82
N SER A 139 -5.46 -28.92 -2.61
CA SER A 139 -5.91 -27.58 -2.16
C SER A 139 -4.70 -26.72 -1.81
N VAL A 140 -3.70 -27.28 -1.14
CA VAL A 140 -2.43 -26.60 -0.82
C VAL A 140 -1.68 -26.21 -2.10
N ALA A 141 -1.55 -27.12 -3.07
CA ALA A 141 -0.89 -26.81 -4.35
C ALA A 141 -1.62 -25.72 -5.15
N ALA A 142 -2.96 -25.68 -5.06
CA ALA A 142 -3.74 -24.63 -5.70
C ALA A 142 -3.59 -23.28 -4.96
N ALA A 143 -3.63 -23.29 -3.63
CA ALA A 143 -3.45 -22.11 -2.79
C ALA A 143 -2.07 -21.46 -2.99
N ARG A 144 -1.02 -22.24 -3.28
CA ARG A 144 0.29 -21.69 -3.66
C ARG A 144 0.20 -20.75 -4.87
N LYS A 145 -0.61 -21.08 -5.87
CA LYS A 145 -0.81 -20.21 -7.04
C LYS A 145 -1.50 -18.89 -6.66
N THR A 146 -2.43 -18.93 -5.70
CA THR A 146 -3.07 -17.73 -5.17
C THR A 146 -2.08 -16.86 -4.39
N VAL A 147 -1.16 -17.46 -3.62
CA VAL A 147 -0.04 -16.75 -2.98
C VAL A 147 0.82 -16.06 -4.04
N ASP A 148 1.18 -16.76 -5.11
CA ASP A 148 2.01 -16.20 -6.17
C ASP A 148 1.31 -15.04 -6.89
N VAL A 149 -0.02 -15.10 -7.09
CA VAL A 149 -0.82 -13.98 -7.63
C VAL A 149 -0.79 -12.78 -6.70
N ALA A 150 -1.04 -12.96 -5.40
CA ALA A 150 -1.00 -11.86 -4.42
C ALA A 150 0.38 -11.18 -4.40
N ARG A 151 1.46 -11.98 -4.40
CA ARG A 151 2.84 -11.46 -4.46
C ARG A 151 3.12 -10.67 -5.74
N ARG A 152 2.65 -11.14 -6.89
CA ARG A 152 2.80 -10.42 -8.18
C ARG A 152 2.07 -9.08 -8.21
N LEU A 153 0.99 -8.96 -7.44
CA LEU A 153 0.24 -7.70 -7.28
C LEU A 153 0.80 -6.81 -6.17
N GLY A 154 1.92 -7.20 -5.53
CA GLY A 154 2.49 -6.46 -4.40
C GLY A 154 1.67 -6.54 -3.11
N VAL A 155 0.66 -7.42 -3.04
CA VAL A 155 -0.23 -7.55 -1.87
C VAL A 155 0.43 -8.45 -0.82
N PRO A 156 0.70 -7.95 0.40
CA PRO A 156 1.26 -8.76 1.47
C PRO A 156 0.36 -9.95 1.83
N VAL A 157 0.94 -11.14 2.02
CA VAL A 157 0.20 -12.31 2.50
C VAL A 157 0.35 -12.41 4.02
N GLY A 158 -0.72 -12.07 4.74
CA GLY A 158 -0.75 -12.05 6.21
C GLY A 158 -0.65 -13.45 6.84
N GLY A 159 -1.02 -14.47 6.08
CA GLY A 159 -0.85 -15.87 6.42
C GLY A 159 -1.90 -16.77 5.78
N THR A 160 -1.87 -18.04 6.16
CA THR A 160 -2.80 -19.07 5.66
C THR A 160 -3.73 -19.55 6.77
N ILE A 161 -5.01 -19.73 6.48
CA ILE A 161 -5.98 -20.44 7.33
C ILE A 161 -6.22 -21.81 6.71
N VAL A 162 -6.06 -22.86 7.50
CA VAL A 162 -6.36 -24.24 7.07
C VAL A 162 -7.70 -24.66 7.66
N THR A 163 -8.70 -24.78 6.81
CA THR A 163 -10.06 -25.17 7.21
C THR A 163 -10.24 -26.68 7.16
N ARG A 164 -11.33 -27.15 7.77
CA ARG A 164 -11.76 -28.56 7.75
C ARG A 164 -10.73 -29.50 8.36
N THR A 165 -10.21 -29.10 9.51
CA THR A 165 -9.16 -29.85 10.20
C THR A 165 -9.75 -30.72 11.32
N ASP A 166 -9.19 -31.92 11.49
CA ASP A 166 -9.55 -32.83 12.58
C ASP A 166 -8.72 -32.56 13.85
N THR A 167 -7.67 -31.73 13.73
CA THR A 167 -6.72 -31.42 14.79
C THR A 167 -6.44 -29.92 14.82
N ALA A 168 -6.37 -29.34 16.02
CA ALA A 168 -5.96 -27.94 16.22
C ALA A 168 -4.45 -27.68 15.94
N THR A 169 -3.72 -28.69 15.47
CA THR A 169 -2.27 -28.59 15.25
C THR A 169 -1.97 -28.04 13.86
N VAL A 170 -1.22 -26.95 13.81
CA VAL A 170 -0.73 -26.32 12.58
C VAL A 170 0.15 -27.30 11.77
N PRO A 171 -0.22 -27.65 10.52
CA PRO A 171 0.59 -28.54 9.71
C PRO A 171 1.82 -27.82 9.13
N ARG A 172 2.99 -27.95 9.79
CA ARG A 172 4.27 -27.35 9.32
C ARG A 172 4.65 -27.72 7.89
N SER A 173 4.15 -28.85 7.38
CA SER A 173 4.33 -29.27 5.98
C SER A 173 3.62 -28.35 4.99
N ILE A 174 2.49 -27.74 5.37
CA ILE A 174 1.74 -26.79 4.55
C ILE A 174 2.49 -25.46 4.47
N GLU A 175 3.05 -24.97 5.57
CA GLU A 175 3.83 -23.73 5.60
C GLU A 175 4.98 -23.76 4.61
N LYS A 176 5.78 -24.83 4.61
CA LYS A 176 6.88 -25.01 3.66
C LYS A 176 6.44 -25.03 2.20
N ARG A 177 5.26 -25.60 1.93
CA ARG A 177 4.73 -25.72 0.56
C ARG A 177 4.13 -24.41 0.06
N LEU A 178 3.51 -23.63 0.95
CA LEU A 178 2.95 -22.33 0.62
C LEU A 178 3.97 -21.21 0.67
N ASP A 179 5.09 -21.42 1.37
CA ASP A 179 6.08 -20.38 1.70
C ASP A 179 5.44 -19.21 2.47
N VAL A 180 4.46 -19.54 3.32
CA VAL A 180 3.64 -18.60 4.11
C VAL A 180 3.27 -19.28 5.43
N SER A 181 3.34 -18.54 6.54
CA SER A 181 2.95 -19.05 7.87
C SER A 181 1.46 -19.42 7.92
N VAL A 182 1.12 -20.54 8.55
CA VAL A 182 -0.27 -20.84 8.88
C VAL A 182 -0.62 -20.09 10.15
N ILE A 183 -1.65 -19.25 10.08
CA ILE A 183 -2.12 -18.43 11.21
C ILE A 183 -2.85 -19.31 12.20
N GLU A 184 -3.82 -20.07 11.71
CA GLU A 184 -4.69 -20.90 12.53
C GLU A 184 -5.33 -22.01 11.70
N THR A 185 -5.84 -23.02 12.41
CA THR A 185 -6.66 -24.11 11.86
C THR A 185 -8.11 -23.94 12.29
N VAL A 186 -9.04 -24.12 11.35
CA VAL A 186 -10.49 -24.09 11.63
C VAL A 186 -11.02 -25.53 11.56
N PRO A 187 -11.63 -26.07 12.63
CA PRO A 187 -12.11 -27.43 12.64
C PRO A 187 -13.32 -27.62 11.72
N GLU A 188 -13.48 -28.83 11.18
CA GLU A 188 -14.73 -29.21 10.50
C GLU A 188 -15.87 -29.27 11.52
N THR A 189 -16.93 -28.51 11.27
CA THR A 189 -18.12 -28.50 12.14
C THR A 189 -19.39 -28.37 11.30
N PRO A 190 -20.55 -28.87 11.78
CA PRO A 190 -21.82 -28.72 11.06
C PRO A 190 -22.25 -27.26 10.86
N SER A 191 -21.98 -26.39 11.85
CA SER A 191 -22.31 -24.96 11.83
C SER A 191 -21.08 -24.10 12.19
N PRO A 192 -20.14 -23.86 11.26
CA PRO A 192 -18.87 -23.18 11.56
C PRO A 192 -18.98 -21.74 12.07
N LEU A 193 -20.09 -21.06 11.82
CA LEU A 193 -20.32 -19.70 12.32
C LEU A 193 -20.93 -19.67 13.73
N GLU A 194 -21.46 -20.80 14.20
CA GLU A 194 -22.07 -20.94 15.54
C GLU A 194 -21.17 -21.72 16.49
N ALA A 195 -20.36 -22.63 15.97
CA ALA A 195 -19.48 -23.49 16.77
C ALA A 195 -18.43 -22.67 17.52
N GLU A 196 -18.36 -22.88 18.84
CA GLU A 196 -17.43 -22.17 19.71
C GLU A 196 -15.96 -22.38 19.32
N SER A 197 -15.60 -23.58 18.87
CA SER A 197 -14.25 -23.93 18.42
C SER A 197 -13.83 -23.18 17.16
N ALA A 198 -14.73 -23.06 16.18
CA ALA A 198 -14.48 -22.27 14.98
C ALA A 198 -14.45 -20.77 15.29
N ARG A 199 -15.33 -20.30 16.18
CA ARG A 199 -15.32 -18.91 16.67
C ARG A 199 -13.99 -18.55 17.34
N ALA A 200 -13.50 -19.41 18.24
CA ALA A 200 -12.21 -19.23 18.90
C ALA A 200 -11.04 -19.21 17.90
N ALA A 201 -11.09 -20.05 16.86
CA ALA A 201 -10.10 -20.02 15.78
C ALA A 201 -10.10 -18.66 15.05
N TYR A 202 -11.27 -18.14 14.67
CA TYR A 202 -11.36 -16.82 14.03
C TYR A 202 -10.97 -15.66 14.95
N ASP A 203 -11.26 -15.75 16.25
CA ASP A 203 -10.77 -14.79 17.25
C ASP A 203 -9.23 -14.82 17.32
N GLY A 204 -8.63 -16.01 17.27
CA GLY A 204 -7.18 -16.20 17.16
C GLY A 204 -6.61 -15.60 15.88
N VAL A 205 -7.25 -15.80 14.73
CA VAL A 205 -6.87 -15.17 13.46
C VAL A 205 -6.96 -13.66 13.54
N ALA A 206 -8.08 -13.10 14.03
CA ALA A 206 -8.25 -11.66 14.18
C ALA A 206 -7.20 -11.07 15.11
N ALA A 207 -6.90 -11.75 16.23
CA ALA A 207 -5.85 -11.37 17.16
C ALA A 207 -4.46 -11.47 16.53
N ALA A 208 -4.16 -12.48 15.74
CA ALA A 208 -2.88 -12.65 15.05
C ALA A 208 -2.70 -11.64 13.90
N LEU A 209 -3.75 -11.36 13.13
CA LEU A 209 -3.74 -10.29 12.13
C LEU A 209 -3.63 -8.92 12.80
N LYS A 210 -4.30 -8.71 13.95
CA LYS A 210 -4.12 -7.51 14.76
C LYS A 210 -2.70 -7.46 15.32
N ALA A 211 -2.15 -8.54 15.84
CA ALA A 211 -0.80 -8.60 16.39
C ALA A 211 0.25 -8.43 15.30
N LYS A 212 0.06 -8.95 14.09
CA LYS A 212 0.92 -8.67 12.92
C LYS A 212 0.73 -7.26 12.40
N SER A 213 -0.49 -6.72 12.42
CA SER A 213 -0.74 -5.30 12.17
C SER A 213 -0.15 -4.44 13.29
N TYR A 214 -0.03 -4.96 14.52
CA TYR A 214 0.53 -4.32 15.71
C TYR A 214 2.01 -4.60 15.88
N GLN A 215 2.60 -5.58 15.20
CA GLN A 215 4.04 -5.83 15.12
C GLN A 215 4.58 -5.09 13.90
N ARG A 216 3.79 -5.00 12.82
CA ARG A 216 3.90 -3.88 11.87
C ARG A 216 3.77 -2.56 12.63
N ARG A 217 2.74 -2.30 13.46
CA ARG A 217 2.58 -1.02 14.21
C ARG A 217 3.40 -0.85 15.52
N ALA A 218 4.14 -1.85 16.00
CA ALA A 218 4.97 -1.78 17.21
C ALA A 218 6.45 -1.98 16.88
N GLY A 219 6.77 -2.50 15.68
CA GLY A 219 7.97 -2.10 14.94
C GLY A 219 7.81 -0.73 14.25
N ILE A 220 6.58 -0.26 14.05
CA ILE A 220 6.23 1.02 13.40
C ILE A 220 5.15 1.73 14.22
N THR A 221 5.50 2.31 15.36
CA THR A 221 4.56 3.18 16.08
C THR A 221 4.44 4.47 15.29
N HIS A 222 3.35 4.63 14.54
CA HIS A 222 2.95 5.95 14.04
C HIS A 222 1.48 6.26 14.29
N ASN A 223 1.30 7.37 14.98
CA ASN A 223 0.08 8.12 15.15
C ASN A 223 -0.39 8.58 13.77
N ARG A 224 -1.10 7.73 13.02
CA ARG A 224 -1.65 8.05 11.69
C ARG A 224 -2.69 9.17 11.85
N MET A 225 -2.29 10.40 11.57
CA MET A 225 -3.23 11.43 11.13
C MET A 225 -3.72 11.03 9.74
N VAL A 226 -5.04 10.84 9.62
CA VAL A 226 -5.74 10.48 8.39
C VAL A 226 -5.30 11.41 7.24
N GLY A 227 -4.73 10.83 6.18
CA GLY A 227 -4.44 11.54 4.93
C GLY A 227 -2.98 11.92 4.65
N ARG A 228 -1.98 11.27 5.24
CA ARG A 228 -0.57 11.31 4.77
C ARG A 228 -0.27 10.13 3.83
N LEU A 229 0.68 10.30 2.91
CA LEU A 229 1.13 9.32 1.93
C LEU A 229 2.54 8.85 2.28
N GLU A 230 2.66 7.56 2.57
CA GLU A 230 3.92 6.92 2.95
C GLU A 230 4.96 7.04 1.83
N THR A 231 6.19 7.35 2.21
CA THR A 231 7.36 7.42 1.34
C THR A 231 7.89 6.02 1.04
N GLY A 232 7.62 5.04 1.90
CA GLY A 232 8.19 3.69 1.79
C GLY A 232 9.53 3.56 2.51
N ILE A 233 10.03 4.65 3.10
CA ILE A 233 11.22 4.68 3.94
C ILE A 233 10.75 4.88 5.38
N ASP A 234 10.75 3.80 6.16
CA ASP A 234 10.17 3.78 7.51
C ASP A 234 10.67 4.91 8.41
N VAL A 235 11.94 5.27 8.31
CA VAL A 235 12.55 6.33 9.12
C VAL A 235 11.97 7.69 8.79
N LEU A 236 11.79 7.93 7.50
CA LEU A 236 11.30 9.18 6.96
C LEU A 236 9.81 9.31 7.26
N ASP A 237 9.04 8.24 7.07
CA ASP A 237 7.62 8.20 7.42
C ASP A 237 7.40 8.42 8.91
N ARG A 238 8.26 7.88 9.77
CA ARG A 238 8.21 8.15 11.21
C ARG A 238 8.59 9.57 11.60
N LYS A 239 9.50 10.22 10.87
CA LYS A 239 9.81 11.62 11.18
C LYS A 239 8.79 12.59 10.59
N LEU A 240 7.98 12.14 9.63
CA LEU A 240 6.99 12.95 8.93
C LEU A 240 5.53 12.68 9.35
N ASP A 241 5.31 12.10 10.53
CA ASP A 241 3.97 11.80 11.05
C ASP A 241 3.13 10.91 10.10
N GLY A 242 3.77 9.90 9.49
CA GLY A 242 3.14 8.94 8.57
C GLY A 242 3.33 9.28 7.09
N GLY A 243 4.38 10.03 6.77
CA GLY A 243 4.78 10.36 5.41
C GLY A 243 4.39 11.76 4.94
N LEU A 244 4.32 11.95 3.64
CA LEU A 244 4.14 13.25 3.01
C LEU A 244 2.66 13.57 2.76
N PRO A 245 2.19 14.81 2.92
CA PRO A 245 0.83 15.17 2.55
C PRO A 245 0.55 14.94 1.05
N PRO A 246 -0.68 14.55 0.66
CA PRO A 246 -1.13 14.56 -0.72
C PRO A 246 -0.95 15.93 -1.38
N GLY A 247 -0.50 15.91 -2.63
CA GLY A 247 -0.17 17.11 -3.39
C GLY A 247 1.12 17.80 -2.97
N CYS A 248 1.99 17.12 -2.22
CA CYS A 248 3.29 17.66 -1.81
C CYS A 248 4.31 17.61 -2.95
N VAL A 249 5.02 18.70 -3.14
CA VAL A 249 6.20 18.80 -4.01
C VAL A 249 7.43 18.89 -3.11
N VAL A 250 8.35 17.95 -3.25
CA VAL A 250 9.59 17.87 -2.48
C VAL A 250 10.75 18.16 -3.41
N ALA A 251 11.59 19.13 -3.05
CA ALA A 251 12.91 19.27 -3.64
C ALA A 251 13.90 18.42 -2.84
N TYR A 252 14.53 17.45 -3.48
CA TYR A 252 15.50 16.55 -2.86
C TYR A 252 16.90 16.93 -3.33
N THR A 253 17.68 17.58 -2.47
CA THR A 253 19.02 18.06 -2.78
C THR A 253 20.10 17.10 -2.30
N ALA A 254 21.05 16.77 -3.18
CA ALA A 254 22.14 15.86 -2.86
C ALA A 254 23.39 16.13 -3.71
N GLU A 255 24.56 15.68 -3.25
CA GLU A 255 25.79 15.73 -4.07
C GLU A 255 25.77 14.60 -5.11
N PRO A 256 26.29 14.80 -6.34
CA PRO A 256 26.31 13.76 -7.36
C PRO A 256 27.02 12.47 -6.95
N ALA A 257 28.01 12.55 -6.05
CA ALA A 257 28.76 11.40 -5.56
C ALA A 257 28.16 10.74 -4.30
N SER A 258 26.92 11.06 -3.93
CA SER A 258 26.30 10.62 -2.66
C SER A 258 25.44 9.35 -2.75
N GLN A 259 25.29 8.75 -3.94
CA GLN A 259 24.36 7.63 -4.20
C GLN A 259 22.91 7.98 -3.81
N SER A 260 22.51 9.23 -4.00
CA SER A 260 21.20 9.76 -3.62
C SER A 260 20.06 9.09 -4.38
N GLU A 261 20.32 8.50 -5.54
CA GLU A 261 19.35 7.78 -6.36
C GLU A 261 18.78 6.55 -5.67
N LEU A 262 19.51 5.93 -4.71
CA LEU A 262 18.98 4.80 -3.95
C LEU A 262 17.69 5.17 -3.20
N LEU A 263 17.65 6.37 -2.63
CA LEU A 263 16.44 6.91 -1.99
C LEU A 263 15.32 7.09 -3.01
N LEU A 264 15.62 7.55 -4.23
CA LEU A 264 14.63 7.68 -5.31
C LEU A 264 14.07 6.33 -5.73
N TYR A 265 14.91 5.29 -5.80
CA TYR A 265 14.49 3.94 -6.17
C TYR A 265 13.58 3.34 -5.10
N GLU A 266 13.90 3.52 -3.82
CA GLU A 266 13.09 3.01 -2.72
C GLU A 266 11.70 3.68 -2.65
N LEU A 267 11.63 4.98 -2.95
CA LEU A 267 10.37 5.72 -3.08
C LEU A 267 9.42 5.13 -4.15
N THR A 268 9.94 4.33 -5.09
CA THR A 268 9.10 3.65 -6.09
C THR A 268 8.32 2.46 -5.54
N ALA A 269 8.74 1.88 -4.40
CA ALA A 269 8.08 0.73 -3.79
C ALA A 269 6.74 1.10 -3.14
N ALA A 270 6.63 2.32 -2.61
CA ALA A 270 5.44 2.76 -1.88
C ALA A 270 4.19 2.84 -2.76
N ARG A 271 4.35 3.19 -4.05
CA ARG A 271 3.22 3.44 -4.97
C ARG A 271 3.64 3.48 -6.43
N GLY A 272 2.65 3.35 -7.32
CA GLY A 272 2.83 3.54 -8.75
C GLY A 272 3.56 4.86 -9.04
N THR A 273 4.66 4.78 -9.78
CA THR A 273 5.59 5.90 -9.96
C THR A 273 5.85 6.16 -11.45
N LEU A 274 5.76 7.42 -11.87
CA LEU A 274 6.33 7.92 -13.12
C LEU A 274 7.73 8.46 -12.83
N TYR A 275 8.75 7.82 -13.39
CA TYR A 275 10.15 8.22 -13.23
C TYR A 275 10.62 8.91 -14.49
N LEU A 276 10.84 10.22 -14.42
CA LEU A 276 11.32 11.04 -15.52
C LEU A 276 12.82 11.27 -15.36
N SER A 277 13.60 10.71 -16.29
CA SER A 277 15.05 10.92 -16.32
C SER A 277 15.40 12.01 -17.33
N THR A 278 16.18 13.01 -16.95
CA THR A 278 16.60 14.09 -17.87
C THR A 278 18.00 13.89 -18.45
N GLN A 279 18.80 12.99 -17.86
CA GLN A 279 20.19 12.76 -18.28
C GLN A 279 20.46 11.32 -18.69
N ARG A 280 19.93 10.34 -17.96
CA ARG A 280 20.14 8.90 -18.23
C ARG A 280 19.04 8.34 -19.14
N SER A 281 19.36 7.32 -19.94
CA SER A 281 18.36 6.65 -20.77
C SER A 281 17.37 5.81 -19.95
N ASP A 282 16.18 5.55 -20.51
CA ASP A 282 15.20 4.63 -19.91
C ASP A 282 15.82 3.29 -19.52
N SER A 283 16.65 2.73 -20.39
CA SER A 283 17.31 1.45 -20.16
C SER A 283 18.29 1.50 -18.98
N ALA A 284 19.10 2.55 -18.90
CA ALA A 284 20.10 2.69 -17.84
C ALA A 284 19.45 2.86 -16.46
N ILE A 285 18.32 3.58 -16.38
CA ILE A 285 17.55 3.72 -15.13
C ILE A 285 16.88 2.41 -14.76
N ARG A 286 16.22 1.72 -15.70
CA ARG A 286 15.60 0.42 -15.42
C ARG A 286 16.62 -0.60 -14.92
N THR A 287 17.76 -0.72 -15.59
CA THR A 287 18.84 -1.60 -15.14
C THR A 287 19.32 -1.22 -13.73
N ALA A 288 19.50 0.07 -13.44
CA ALA A 288 19.93 0.50 -12.10
C ALA A 288 18.88 0.20 -11.00
N ILE A 289 17.59 0.31 -11.31
CA ILE A 289 16.51 -0.05 -10.40
C ILE A 289 16.46 -1.57 -10.20
N ASP A 290 16.55 -2.35 -11.28
CA ASP A 290 16.50 -3.81 -11.24
C ASP A 290 17.72 -4.43 -10.52
N GLU A 291 18.89 -3.78 -10.61
CA GLU A 291 20.13 -4.18 -9.92
C GLU A 291 20.21 -3.63 -8.49
N SER A 292 19.29 -2.74 -8.09
CA SER A 292 19.24 -2.21 -6.72
C SER A 292 18.90 -3.30 -5.72
N MET A 293 19.62 -3.32 -4.60
CA MET A 293 19.32 -4.21 -3.46
C MET A 293 18.19 -3.66 -2.57
N ALA A 294 17.75 -2.41 -2.83
CA ALA A 294 16.68 -1.75 -2.11
C ALA A 294 15.32 -2.36 -2.46
N GLU A 295 14.33 -2.16 -1.59
CA GLU A 295 12.95 -2.51 -1.92
C GLU A 295 12.43 -1.52 -2.97
N VAL A 296 12.24 -1.97 -4.20
CA VAL A 296 11.82 -1.14 -5.34
C VAL A 296 10.49 -1.60 -5.91
N GLY A 297 9.73 -0.66 -6.48
CA GLY A 297 8.51 -0.95 -7.23
C GLY A 297 8.79 -1.16 -8.72
N SER A 298 7.73 -1.11 -9.53
CA SER A 298 7.81 -1.21 -11.00
C SER A 298 7.43 0.13 -11.66
N PRO A 299 8.30 1.15 -11.64
CA PRO A 299 7.95 2.47 -12.15
C PRO A 299 7.83 2.50 -13.68
N THR A 300 7.00 3.41 -14.18
CA THR A 300 7.02 3.79 -15.58
C THR A 300 8.16 4.78 -15.79
N VAL A 301 9.29 4.28 -16.33
CA VAL A 301 10.46 5.12 -16.64
C VAL A 301 10.30 5.76 -18.02
N ARG A 302 10.60 7.06 -18.15
CA ARG A 302 10.68 7.82 -19.40
C ARG A 302 11.86 8.79 -19.36
N GLN A 303 12.64 8.84 -20.43
CA GLN A 303 13.65 9.88 -20.63
C GLN A 303 13.00 11.13 -21.25
N VAL A 304 13.36 12.30 -20.72
CA VAL A 304 13.06 13.62 -21.28
C VAL A 304 14.31 14.09 -21.99
N ASN A 305 14.26 14.16 -23.32
CA ASN A 305 15.41 14.52 -24.16
C ASN A 305 15.05 15.39 -25.37
N SER A 306 13.82 15.91 -25.42
CA SER A 306 13.42 16.84 -26.47
C SER A 306 14.04 18.22 -26.31
N GLU A 307 14.02 18.98 -27.40
CA GLU A 307 14.42 20.40 -27.45
C GLU A 307 13.50 21.32 -26.60
N GLN A 308 12.33 20.82 -26.17
CA GLN A 308 11.36 21.52 -25.34
C GLN A 308 11.03 20.70 -24.09
N PRO A 309 11.99 20.56 -23.17
CA PRO A 309 11.90 19.57 -22.10
C PRO A 309 10.77 19.87 -21.09
N LEU A 310 10.38 21.14 -20.89
CA LEU A 310 9.22 21.49 -20.06
C LEU A 310 7.91 20.98 -20.67
N GLU A 311 7.67 21.23 -21.95
CA GLU A 311 6.45 20.80 -22.65
C GLU A 311 6.32 19.27 -22.70
N GLU A 312 7.42 18.58 -22.97
CA GLU A 312 7.46 17.12 -22.90
C GLU A 312 7.13 16.61 -21.50
N THR A 313 7.72 17.21 -20.47
CA THR A 313 7.49 16.85 -19.07
C THR A 313 6.03 17.10 -18.67
N ARG A 314 5.44 18.24 -19.03
CA ARG A 314 4.02 18.57 -18.79
C ARG A 314 3.10 17.50 -19.38
N ARG A 315 3.34 17.10 -20.63
CA ARG A 315 2.55 16.07 -21.31
C ARG A 315 2.63 14.73 -20.58
N LEU A 316 3.81 14.34 -20.12
CA LEU A 316 3.99 13.07 -19.38
C LEU A 316 3.29 13.12 -18.02
N ILE A 317 3.38 14.24 -17.29
CA ILE A 317 2.68 14.44 -16.01
C ILE A 317 1.15 14.47 -16.20
N GLY A 318 0.66 14.96 -17.34
CA GLY A 318 -0.78 14.96 -17.65
C GLY A 318 -1.42 13.57 -17.66
N ALA A 319 -0.63 12.52 -17.90
CA ALA A 319 -1.08 11.12 -17.86
C ALA A 319 -0.90 10.45 -16.48
N LEU A 320 -0.49 11.21 -15.45
CA LEU A 320 -0.24 10.67 -14.11
C LEU A 320 -1.56 10.19 -13.46
N PRO A 321 -1.63 8.93 -12.97
CA PRO A 321 -2.76 8.43 -12.19
C PRO A 321 -2.91 9.13 -10.84
N ASP A 322 -4.12 9.10 -10.27
CA ASP A 322 -4.38 9.66 -8.95
C ASP A 322 -3.59 8.91 -7.86
N GLY A 323 -2.97 9.67 -6.94
CA GLY A 323 -2.19 9.16 -5.81
C GLY A 323 -0.80 8.63 -6.17
N ALA A 324 -0.37 8.75 -7.43
CA ALA A 324 0.93 8.26 -7.89
C ALA A 324 2.10 9.12 -7.38
N ASN A 325 3.32 8.59 -7.54
CA ASN A 325 4.55 9.35 -7.40
C ASN A 325 5.01 9.86 -8.76
N LEU A 326 5.53 11.09 -8.77
CA LEU A 326 6.35 11.63 -9.84
C LEU A 326 7.77 11.79 -9.30
N ILE A 327 8.76 11.22 -9.99
CA ILE A 327 10.17 11.46 -9.73
C ILE A 327 10.74 12.15 -10.97
N VAL A 328 11.47 13.25 -10.78
CA VAL A 328 12.24 13.90 -11.85
C VAL A 328 13.72 13.89 -11.46
N ASP A 329 14.54 13.23 -12.28
CA ASP A 329 15.92 12.90 -11.95
C ASP A 329 16.91 13.12 -13.12
N PRO A 330 17.87 14.05 -12.99
CA PRO A 330 17.83 15.24 -12.12
C PRO A 330 16.93 16.34 -12.71
N MET A 331 16.64 17.37 -11.94
CA MET A 331 15.92 18.57 -12.36
C MET A 331 16.73 19.51 -13.25
N ASP A 332 18.06 19.35 -13.27
CA ASP A 332 19.00 20.32 -13.82
C ASP A 332 18.68 20.78 -15.24
N VAL A 333 18.24 19.87 -16.12
CA VAL A 333 17.87 20.20 -17.50
C VAL A 333 16.66 21.14 -17.53
N LEU A 334 15.66 20.90 -16.68
CA LEU A 334 14.46 21.74 -16.59
C LEU A 334 14.79 23.08 -15.94
N GLU A 335 15.65 23.10 -14.91
CA GLU A 335 16.04 24.31 -14.19
C GLU A 335 16.90 25.28 -15.02
N ARG A 336 17.47 24.84 -16.14
CA ARG A 336 18.25 25.67 -17.07
C ARG A 336 17.43 26.36 -18.16
N THR A 337 16.12 26.12 -18.19
CA THR A 337 15.20 26.76 -19.13
C THR A 337 14.88 28.22 -18.74
N ASP A 338 14.13 28.93 -19.58
CA ASP A 338 13.70 30.29 -19.27
C ASP A 338 12.94 30.36 -17.94
N ARG A 339 13.24 31.38 -17.13
CA ARG A 339 12.69 31.50 -15.78
C ARG A 339 11.17 31.66 -15.77
N GLY A 340 10.59 32.38 -16.74
CA GLY A 340 9.14 32.57 -16.82
C GLY A 340 8.45 31.23 -17.10
N GLU A 341 8.89 30.54 -18.15
CA GLU A 341 8.36 29.23 -18.54
C GLU A 341 8.52 28.19 -17.42
N TYR A 342 9.65 28.22 -16.70
CA TYR A 342 9.92 27.32 -15.60
C TYR A 342 9.04 27.57 -14.37
N VAL A 343 8.77 28.84 -14.04
CA VAL A 343 7.84 29.19 -12.94
C VAL A 343 6.44 28.71 -13.27
N ASP A 344 5.96 28.94 -14.50
CA ASP A 344 4.66 28.44 -14.96
C ASP A 344 4.62 26.91 -14.90
N PHE A 345 5.72 26.24 -15.24
CA PHE A 345 5.82 24.79 -15.13
C PHE A 345 5.68 24.29 -13.70
N LEU A 346 6.35 24.91 -12.73
CA LEU A 346 6.27 24.52 -11.33
C LEU A 346 4.89 24.80 -10.72
N ASN A 347 4.20 25.87 -11.13
CA ASN A 347 2.83 26.14 -10.72
C ASN A 347 1.88 25.07 -11.24
N ASP A 348 1.95 24.74 -12.53
CA ASP A 348 1.09 23.71 -13.12
C ASP A 348 1.39 22.31 -12.54
N LEU A 349 2.67 22.01 -12.29
CA LEU A 349 3.06 20.81 -11.55
C LEU A 349 2.38 20.78 -10.17
N LYS A 350 2.44 21.90 -9.43
CA LYS A 350 1.85 21.99 -8.09
C LYS A 350 0.33 21.79 -8.11
N GLU A 351 -0.36 22.45 -9.04
CA GLU A 351 -1.80 22.28 -9.23
C GLU A 351 -2.13 20.83 -9.56
N ARG A 352 -1.39 20.23 -10.49
CA ARG A 352 -1.59 18.83 -10.87
C ARG A 352 -1.36 17.85 -9.73
N MET A 353 -0.35 18.07 -8.89
CA MET A 353 -0.12 17.25 -7.70
C MET A 353 -1.28 17.38 -6.70
N LEU A 354 -1.83 18.58 -6.51
CA LEU A 354 -2.99 18.78 -5.63
C LEU A 354 -4.25 18.09 -6.17
N GLU A 355 -4.54 18.23 -7.47
CA GLU A 355 -5.70 17.62 -8.14
C GLU A 355 -5.66 16.09 -8.05
N THR A 356 -4.55 15.50 -8.46
CA THR A 356 -4.37 14.04 -8.48
C THR A 356 -4.03 13.48 -7.11
N ARG A 357 -3.85 14.34 -6.09
CA ARG A 357 -3.39 13.94 -4.75
C ARG A 357 -2.05 13.17 -4.78
N SER A 358 -1.24 13.40 -5.80
CA SER A 358 0.07 12.77 -6.04
C SER A 358 1.19 13.45 -5.26
N ILE A 359 2.40 12.87 -5.29
CA ILE A 359 3.61 13.51 -4.75
C ILE A 359 4.65 13.64 -5.84
N ALA A 360 5.31 14.79 -5.90
CA ALA A 360 6.46 15.01 -6.76
C ALA A 360 7.75 15.07 -5.95
N ILE A 361 8.77 14.33 -6.39
CA ILE A 361 10.13 14.35 -5.85
C ILE A 361 11.04 14.87 -6.96
N LEU A 362 11.62 16.04 -6.74
CA LEU A 362 12.42 16.78 -7.68
C LEU A 362 13.89 16.66 -7.25
N HIS A 363 14.66 15.81 -7.91
CA HIS A 363 16.06 15.57 -7.53
C HIS A 363 16.96 16.70 -8.05
N CYS A 364 17.57 17.43 -7.13
CA CYS A 364 18.34 18.64 -7.37
C CYS A 364 19.81 18.40 -7.01
N LEU A 365 20.67 18.20 -8.01
CA LEU A 365 22.09 17.93 -7.76
C LEU A 365 22.83 19.20 -7.31
N LYS A 366 23.56 19.12 -6.21
CA LYS A 366 24.45 20.19 -5.72
C LYS A 366 25.71 20.23 -6.56
N GLY A 367 26.29 21.41 -6.73
CA GLY A 367 27.57 21.57 -7.39
C GLY A 367 27.89 23.03 -7.66
N ASP A 368 29.07 23.28 -8.21
CA ASP A 368 29.56 24.63 -8.49
C ASP A 368 28.81 25.30 -9.65
N ASP A 369 28.32 24.52 -10.62
CA ASP A 369 27.49 24.99 -11.74
C ASP A 369 26.00 24.75 -11.47
N GLU A 370 25.48 25.39 -10.42
CA GLU A 370 24.07 25.26 -10.04
C GLU A 370 23.15 25.89 -11.12
N PRO A 371 22.09 25.19 -11.56
CA PRO A 371 21.10 25.72 -12.50
C PRO A 371 20.46 27.03 -12.03
N ALA A 372 20.25 27.96 -12.98
CA ALA A 372 19.74 29.31 -12.68
C ALA A 372 18.41 29.32 -11.89
N ASN A 373 17.54 28.34 -12.12
CA ASN A 373 16.25 28.27 -11.43
C ASN A 373 16.23 27.40 -10.17
N ARG A 374 17.36 26.85 -9.69
CA ARG A 374 17.40 26.02 -8.48
C ARG A 374 16.75 26.69 -7.28
N SER A 375 17.09 27.97 -7.05
CA SER A 375 16.49 28.75 -5.97
C SER A 375 14.96 28.86 -6.08
N THR A 376 14.43 28.91 -7.30
CA THR A 376 12.98 28.89 -7.58
C THR A 376 12.37 27.54 -7.20
N THR A 377 13.00 26.42 -7.58
CA THR A 377 12.59 25.06 -7.19
C THR A 377 12.49 24.92 -5.68
N LEU A 378 13.56 25.29 -4.97
CA LEU A 378 13.63 25.24 -3.52
C LEU A 378 12.59 26.16 -2.87
N HIS A 379 12.33 27.33 -3.46
CA HIS A 379 11.36 28.28 -2.94
C HIS A 379 9.91 27.80 -3.10
N LEU A 380 9.55 27.19 -4.23
CA LEU A 380 8.18 26.75 -4.52
C LEU A 380 7.83 25.38 -3.90
N ALA A 381 8.80 24.49 -3.72
CA ALA A 381 8.58 23.19 -3.09
C ALA A 381 7.90 23.31 -1.71
N ASP A 382 7.06 22.36 -1.33
CA ASP A 382 6.47 22.32 0.02
C ASP A 382 7.50 21.86 1.06
N ALA A 383 8.41 20.98 0.66
CA ALA A 383 9.50 20.48 1.48
C ALA A 383 10.83 20.51 0.73
N VAL A 384 11.93 20.70 1.47
CA VAL A 384 13.29 20.52 0.96
C VAL A 384 13.93 19.43 1.79
N PHE A 385 14.35 18.36 1.14
CA PHE A 385 15.07 17.23 1.71
C PHE A 385 16.53 17.37 1.29
N ASP A 386 17.41 17.59 2.25
CA ASP A 386 18.83 17.88 2.00
C ASP A 386 19.71 16.72 2.48
N LEU A 387 20.18 15.90 1.54
CA LEU A 387 21.13 14.82 1.80
C LEU A 387 22.55 15.38 1.82
N ARG A 388 23.29 15.03 2.87
CA ARG A 388 24.71 15.34 3.01
C ARG A 388 25.48 14.06 3.29
N THR A 389 26.57 13.87 2.57
CA THR A 389 27.50 12.77 2.80
C THR A 389 28.68 13.31 3.58
N ALA A 390 29.04 12.66 4.68
CA ALA A 390 30.20 12.98 5.49
C ALA A 390 31.06 11.73 5.68
N VAL A 391 32.38 11.90 5.78
CA VAL A 391 33.28 10.80 6.13
C VAL A 391 33.69 10.97 7.59
N ASN A 392 33.36 9.99 8.43
CA ASN A 392 33.75 9.97 9.82
C ASN A 392 34.74 8.83 10.07
N ALA A 393 35.98 9.19 10.42
CA ALA A 393 37.13 8.29 10.60
C ALA A 393 37.46 7.40 9.38
N THR A 394 36.68 6.35 9.15
CA THR A 394 36.83 5.37 8.06
C THR A 394 35.51 5.01 7.38
N GLU A 395 34.38 5.55 7.83
CA GLU A 395 33.05 5.21 7.34
C GLU A 395 32.38 6.41 6.67
N LEU A 396 31.67 6.12 5.59
CA LEU A 396 30.85 7.09 4.87
C LEU A 396 29.47 7.11 5.50
N GLU A 397 29.05 8.28 5.99
CA GLU A 397 27.74 8.48 6.61
C GLU A 397 26.90 9.42 5.75
N ASN A 398 25.63 9.07 5.54
CA ASN A 398 24.69 9.96 4.89
C ASN A 398 23.68 10.50 5.90
N HIS A 399 23.43 11.79 5.83
CA HIS A 399 22.54 12.52 6.74
C HIS A 399 21.52 13.30 5.93
N LEU A 400 20.25 12.91 6.05
CA LEU A 400 19.12 13.62 5.44
C LEU A 400 18.57 14.64 6.44
N THR A 401 18.50 15.90 6.03
CA THR A 401 17.87 16.97 6.82
C THR A 401 16.67 17.53 6.08
N ILE A 402 15.71 18.12 6.81
CA ILE A 402 14.50 18.69 6.21
C ILE A 402 14.43 20.18 6.58
N PRO A 403 15.29 21.03 5.99
CA PRO A 403 15.39 22.45 6.35
C PRO A 403 14.10 23.24 6.06
N LYS A 404 13.22 22.72 5.20
CA LYS A 404 11.95 23.35 4.86
C LYS A 404 10.84 22.31 4.85
N TYR A 405 9.74 22.62 5.52
CA TYR A 405 8.51 21.85 5.48
C TYR A 405 7.30 22.78 5.74
N ARG A 406 6.45 22.99 4.74
CA ARG A 406 5.33 23.95 4.82
C ARG A 406 4.07 23.40 5.50
N ARG A 407 3.94 22.07 5.68
CA ARG A 407 2.69 21.40 6.08
C ARG A 407 2.77 20.62 7.39
N GLY A 408 3.39 21.21 8.42
CA GLY A 408 3.51 20.63 9.77
C GLY A 408 4.77 21.13 10.49
N GLY A 409 5.13 20.48 11.58
CA GLY A 409 6.45 20.68 12.21
C GLY A 409 7.53 20.00 11.36
N ALA A 410 8.54 20.75 10.93
CA ALA A 410 9.69 20.15 10.27
C ALA A 410 10.49 19.31 11.29
N PRO A 411 10.99 18.12 10.93
CA PRO A 411 11.90 17.37 11.78
C PRO A 411 13.15 18.22 12.07
N THR A 412 13.43 18.47 13.34
CA THR A 412 14.55 19.33 13.77
C THR A 412 15.91 18.61 13.75
N GLU A 413 15.89 17.28 13.70
CA GLU A 413 17.08 16.45 13.75
C GLU A 413 17.40 15.82 12.40
N ALA A 414 18.69 15.75 12.07
CA ALA A 414 19.18 14.99 10.93
C ALA A 414 18.80 13.50 11.06
N ILE A 415 18.49 12.89 9.92
CA ILE A 415 18.16 11.48 9.77
C ILE A 415 19.40 10.80 9.20
N LYS A 416 20.07 9.96 10.00
CA LYS A 416 21.17 9.14 9.48
C LYS A 416 20.57 8.06 8.57
N LEU A 417 21.08 7.99 7.34
CA LEU A 417 20.71 7.02 6.32
C LEU A 417 21.93 6.16 6.00
N GLU A 418 21.77 4.85 6.03
CA GLU A 418 22.73 3.93 5.41
C GLU A 418 22.39 3.81 3.93
N LEU A 419 23.29 4.21 3.04
CA LEU A 419 23.09 4.10 1.58
C LEU A 419 23.99 3.01 1.02
N SER A 420 23.85 1.80 1.54
CA SER A 420 24.62 0.61 1.12
C SER A 420 23.78 -0.27 0.20
N GLU A 421 22.88 -1.06 0.78
CA GLU A 421 22.00 -2.01 0.09
C GLU A 421 20.51 -1.61 0.23
N ARG A 422 20.13 -0.90 1.31
CA ARG A 422 18.79 -0.37 1.63
C ARG A 422 18.94 0.90 2.47
N VAL A 423 17.95 1.80 2.47
CA VAL A 423 17.94 2.96 3.38
C VAL A 423 17.57 2.52 4.80
N GLU A 424 18.57 2.11 5.59
CA GLU A 424 18.38 1.63 6.97
C GLU A 424 18.87 2.64 8.04
N ILE A 425 18.43 2.42 9.29
CA ILE A 425 18.78 3.24 10.45
C ILE A 425 20.05 2.69 11.09
N ASP A 426 21.03 3.57 11.29
CA ASP A 426 22.07 3.30 12.28
C ASP A 426 21.57 3.73 13.68
N THR A 427 21.34 2.75 14.56
CA THR A 427 20.89 2.97 15.95
C THR A 427 22.04 3.08 16.96
N SER A 428 23.29 3.29 16.52
CA SER A 428 24.47 3.28 17.39
C SER A 428 24.63 4.47 18.36
N ARG A 429 23.61 5.32 18.56
CA ARG A 429 23.61 6.39 19.58
C ARG A 429 22.25 6.59 20.25
N ASP A 430 21.83 5.64 21.08
CA ASP A 430 20.79 5.87 22.11
C ASP A 430 21.00 4.99 23.36
N ILE A 431 22.27 4.85 23.76
CA ILE A 431 22.63 4.38 25.12
C ILE A 431 23.68 5.33 25.68
N ALA A 432 23.22 6.35 26.40
CA ALA A 432 24.01 7.09 27.39
C ALA A 432 23.09 7.63 28.49
#